data_AF-A0A932XF34-F1
#
_entry.id   AF-A0A932XF34-F1
#
_cell.length_a   1.000
_cell.length_b   1.000
_cell.length_c   1.000
_cell.angle_alpha   90.00
_cell.angle_beta   90.00
_cell.angle_gamma   90.00
#
_symmetry.space_group_name_H-M   'P 1'
#
loop_
_entity.id
_entity.type
_entity.pdbx_description
1 polymer ?
#
loop_
_entity_poly.entity_id
_entity_poly.type
_entity_poly.pdbx_seq_one_letter_code
_entity_poly.pdbx_strand_id
1 'polypeptide(L)'
;MTTTRTELHRLIEQLPDEELDALREWLEARQLEAFGRRQGFSLELVTRDPVLRALAMAPFDDEEETDEERAEVAAAKEELARGEGISWDDYQERRRTAR
;
A
#
# COMPACT_ATOMS: atom_id res chain seq x y z
N MET A 1 17.11 -0.48 16.62
CA MET A 1 18.19 -0.06 15.70
C MET A 1 17.56 0.09 14.33
N THR A 2 17.68 1.25 13.70
CA THR A 2 17.17 1.50 12.34
C THR A 2 18.27 1.17 11.34
N THR A 3 18.14 0.04 10.65
CA THR A 3 19.03 -0.33 9.54
C THR A 3 18.75 0.59 8.35
N THR A 4 19.79 1.18 7.76
CA THR A 4 19.66 2.02 6.56
C THR A 4 19.48 1.18 5.30
N ARG A 5 18.92 1.78 4.23
CA ARG A 5 18.77 1.11 2.92
C ARG A 5 20.10 0.56 2.39
N THR A 6 21.17 1.35 2.53
CA THR A 6 22.53 0.97 2.11
C THR A 6 23.07 -0.23 2.90
N GLU A 7 22.84 -0.26 4.21
CA GLU A 7 23.24 -1.40 5.05
C GLU A 7 22.47 -2.67 4.67
N LEU A 8 21.18 -2.54 4.35
CA LEU A 8 20.37 -3.67 3.89
C LEU A 8 20.87 -4.23 2.55
N HIS A 9 21.17 -3.38 1.57
CA HIS A 9 21.73 -3.83 0.29
C HIS A 9 23.03 -4.61 0.49
N ARG A 10 23.95 -4.11 1.34
CA ARG A 10 25.20 -4.82 1.64
C ARG A 10 24.98 -6.18 2.30
N LEU A 11 23.99 -6.30 3.18
CA LEU A 11 23.67 -7.57 3.82
C LEU A 11 23.13 -8.59 2.81
N ILE A 12 22.29 -8.14 1.87
CA ILE A 12 21.76 -9.00 0.80
C ILE A 12 22.88 -9.45 -0.14
N GLU A 13 23.78 -8.55 -0.54
CA GLU A 13 24.93 -8.86 -1.41
C GLU A 13 25.93 -9.84 -0.80
N GLN A 14 25.92 -10.02 0.53
CA GLN A 14 26.80 -10.96 1.23
C GLN A 14 26.20 -12.37 1.36
N LEU A 15 24.93 -12.56 0.99
CA LEU A 15 24.29 -13.86 1.05
C LEU A 15 24.78 -14.77 -0.10
N PRO A 16 24.93 -16.08 0.15
CA PRO A 16 25.14 -17.05 -0.92
C PRO A 16 23.95 -17.03 -1.90
N ASP A 17 24.23 -17.18 -3.20
CA ASP A 17 23.19 -17.16 -4.24
C ASP A 17 22.12 -18.24 -4.00
N GLU A 18 22.51 -19.39 -3.44
CA GLU A 18 21.61 -20.49 -3.09
C GLU A 18 20.57 -20.13 -2.00
N GLU A 19 20.81 -19.08 -1.22
CA GLU A 19 19.88 -18.64 -0.17
C GLU A 19 18.89 -17.58 -0.67
N LEU A 20 19.12 -16.97 -1.84
CA LEU A 20 18.31 -15.86 -2.35
C LEU A 20 16.86 -16.26 -2.65
N ASP A 21 16.66 -17.46 -3.21
CA ASP A 21 15.30 -17.96 -3.48
C ASP A 21 14.52 -18.19 -2.17
N ALA A 22 15.16 -18.79 -1.17
CA ALA A 22 14.55 -19.02 0.14
C ALA A 22 14.23 -17.69 0.86
N LEU A 23 15.14 -16.72 0.78
CA LEU A 23 14.91 -15.38 1.32
C LEU A 23 13.73 -14.69 0.62
N ARG A 24 13.65 -14.76 -0.71
CA ARG A 24 12.53 -14.20 -1.48
C ARG A 24 11.21 -14.81 -1.04
N GLU A 25 11.12 -16.14 -0.99
CA GLU A 25 9.89 -16.84 -0.55
C GLU A 25 9.46 -16.44 0.87
N TRP A 26 10.43 -16.31 1.78
CA TRP A 26 10.16 -15.87 3.14
C TRP A 26 9.66 -14.42 3.20
N LEU A 27 10.28 -13.50 2.45
CA LEU A 27 9.86 -12.10 2.36
C LEU A 27 8.46 -11.97 1.75
N GLU A 28 8.17 -12.70 0.68
CA GLU A 28 6.84 -12.74 0.06
C GLU A 28 5.78 -13.20 1.07
N ALA A 29 6.01 -14.32 1.76
CA ALA A 29 5.08 -14.81 2.78
C ALA A 29 4.83 -13.77 3.89
N ARG A 30 5.89 -13.08 4.33
CA ARG A 30 5.81 -12.02 5.34
C ARG A 30 5.02 -10.82 4.84
N GLN A 31 5.19 -10.44 3.58
CA GLN A 31 4.47 -9.32 2.95
C GLN A 31 2.98 -9.64 2.82
N LEU A 32 2.61 -10.84 2.36
CA LEU A 32 1.21 -11.27 2.26
C LEU A 32 0.54 -11.32 3.64
N GLU A 33 1.23 -11.84 4.66
CA GLU A 33 0.74 -11.89 6.04
C GLU A 33 0.52 -10.48 6.61
N ALA A 34 1.47 -9.57 6.38
CA ALA A 34 1.37 -8.18 6.83
C ALA A 34 0.23 -7.43 6.13
N PHE A 35 0.07 -7.63 4.82
CA PHE A 35 -1.03 -7.07 4.04
C PHE A 35 -2.38 -7.56 4.57
N GLY A 36 -2.54 -8.88 4.71
CA GLY A 36 -3.78 -9.49 5.20
C GLY A 36 -4.17 -8.95 6.57
N ARG A 37 -3.24 -8.92 7.53
CA ARG A 37 -3.51 -8.36 8.87
C ARG A 37 -3.97 -6.91 8.85
N ARG A 38 -3.35 -6.07 8.00
CA ARG A 38 -3.68 -4.63 7.92
C ARG A 38 -5.07 -4.39 7.33
N GLN A 39 -5.45 -5.20 6.34
CA GLN A 39 -6.72 -5.06 5.62
C GLN A 39 -7.86 -5.91 6.21
N GLY A 40 -7.59 -6.73 7.23
CA GLY A 40 -8.57 -7.63 7.85
C GLY A 40 -8.84 -8.93 7.07
N PHE A 41 -7.92 -9.34 6.20
CA PHE A 41 -7.98 -10.60 5.47
C PHE A 41 -7.12 -11.69 6.14
N SER A 42 -7.55 -12.96 6.01
CA SER A 42 -6.72 -14.10 6.43
C SER A 42 -5.57 -14.33 5.45
N LEU A 43 -4.47 -14.89 5.95
CA LEU A 43 -3.33 -15.27 5.10
C LEU A 43 -3.75 -16.24 3.99
N GLU A 44 -4.62 -17.21 4.30
CA GLU A 44 -5.14 -18.17 3.32
C GLU A 44 -5.90 -17.48 2.17
N LEU A 45 -6.74 -16.49 2.49
CA LEU A 45 -7.49 -15.75 1.48
C LEU A 45 -6.55 -14.94 0.60
N VAL A 46 -5.63 -14.16 1.19
CA VAL A 46 -4.67 -13.33 0.45
C VAL A 46 -3.75 -14.20 -0.44
N THR A 47 -3.39 -15.40 0.00
CA THR A 47 -2.50 -16.30 -0.76
C THR A 47 -3.21 -16.92 -1.96
N ARG A 48 -4.50 -17.25 -1.84
CA ARG A 48 -5.27 -17.94 -2.90
C ARG A 48 -5.96 -16.99 -3.88
N ASP A 49 -6.34 -15.80 -3.44
CA ASP A 49 -6.97 -14.82 -4.30
C ASP A 49 -5.92 -14.09 -5.15
N PRO A 50 -5.94 -14.23 -6.49
CA PRO A 50 -4.92 -13.65 -7.35
C PRO A 50 -4.94 -12.12 -7.36
N VAL A 51 -6.10 -11.50 -7.14
CA VAL A 51 -6.24 -10.04 -7.09
C VAL A 51 -5.65 -9.50 -5.80
N LEU A 52 -5.99 -10.11 -4.65
CA LEU A 52 -5.43 -9.69 -3.37
C LEU A 52 -3.93 -9.94 -3.30
N ARG A 53 -3.43 -11.04 -3.86
CA ARG A 53 -1.99 -11.30 -3.94
C ARG A 53 -1.28 -10.27 -4.80
N ALA A 54 -1.82 -9.94 -5.97
CA ALA A 54 -1.25 -8.91 -6.84
C ALA A 54 -1.21 -7.55 -6.14
N LEU A 55 -2.29 -7.17 -5.44
CA LEU A 55 -2.34 -5.93 -4.68
C LEU A 55 -1.35 -5.90 -3.51
N ALA A 56 -1.18 -7.01 -2.80
CA ALA A 56 -0.22 -7.12 -1.70
C ALA A 56 1.25 -7.01 -2.15
N MET A 57 1.54 -7.46 -3.37
CA MET A 57 2.87 -7.45 -3.98
C MET A 57 3.13 -6.23 -4.87
N ALA A 58 2.14 -5.34 -5.03
CA ALA A 58 2.32 -4.13 -5.80
C ALA A 58 3.44 -3.27 -5.20
N PRO A 59 4.30 -2.66 -6.04
CA PRO A 59 5.29 -1.72 -5.56
C PRO A 59 4.58 -0.54 -4.86
N PHE A 60 5.25 0.05 -3.89
CA PHE A 60 4.80 1.32 -3.36
C PHE A 60 4.90 2.38 -4.46
N ASP A 61 3.96 3.31 -4.46
CA ASP A 61 4.01 4.48 -5.30
C ASP A 61 5.10 5.42 -4.78
N ASP A 62 6.25 5.38 -5.43
CA ASP A 62 7.45 6.17 -5.11
C ASP A 62 7.72 7.27 -6.14
N GLU A 63 6.75 7.56 -7.01
CA GLU A 63 6.80 8.66 -7.97
C GLU A 63 6.76 10.01 -7.22
N GLU A 64 7.52 10.99 -7.70
CA GLU A 64 7.43 12.35 -7.18
C GLU A 64 6.06 12.92 -7.52
N GLU A 65 5.41 13.55 -6.54
CA GLU A 65 4.14 14.26 -6.76
C GLU A 65 4.32 15.26 -7.92
N THR A 66 3.43 15.19 -8.89
CA THR A 66 3.47 16.05 -10.07
C THR A 66 2.92 17.45 -9.76
N ASP A 67 3.24 18.42 -10.62
CA ASP A 67 2.69 19.77 -10.53
C ASP A 67 1.15 19.78 -10.65
N GLU A 68 0.62 18.86 -11.46
CA GLU A 68 -0.82 18.68 -11.68
C GLU A 68 -1.51 18.15 -10.42
N GLU A 69 -1.00 17.07 -9.83
CA GLU A 69 -1.53 16.53 -8.56
C GLU A 69 -1.50 17.56 -7.44
N ARG A 70 -0.42 18.35 -7.33
CA ARG A 70 -0.36 19.45 -6.36
C ARG A 70 -1.44 20.49 -6.59
N ALA A 71 -1.69 20.85 -7.85
CA ALA A 71 -2.72 21.82 -8.20
C ALA A 71 -4.13 21.27 -7.90
N GLU A 72 -4.39 20.01 -8.20
CA GLU A 72 -5.66 19.34 -7.90
C GLU A 72 -5.91 19.25 -6.39
N VAL A 73 -4.90 18.86 -5.61
CA VAL A 73 -5.00 18.82 -4.14
C VAL A 73 -5.22 20.22 -3.57
N ALA A 74 -4.58 21.25 -4.12
CA ALA A 74 -4.79 22.64 -3.70
C ALA A 74 -6.24 23.08 -4.00
N ALA A 75 -6.74 22.83 -5.20
CA ALA A 75 -8.12 23.14 -5.59
C ALA A 75 -9.14 22.43 -4.68
N ALA A 76 -8.96 21.13 -4.42
CA ALA A 76 -9.82 20.38 -3.51
C ALA A 76 -9.83 20.94 -2.07
N LYS A 77 -8.67 21.41 -1.59
CA LYS A 77 -8.58 22.07 -0.27
C LYS A 77 -9.32 23.41 -0.25
N GLU A 78 -9.30 24.18 -1.34
CA GLU A 78 -10.06 25.43 -1.45
C GLU A 78 -11.57 25.20 -1.52
N GLU A 79 -12.02 24.16 -2.24
CA GLU A 79 -13.42 23.73 -2.25
C GLU A 79 -13.90 23.35 -0.85
N LEU A 80 -13.10 22.57 -0.11
CA LEU A 80 -13.38 22.24 1.28
C LEU A 80 -13.47 23.49 2.17
N ALA A 81 -12.57 24.46 1.98
CA ALA A 81 -12.60 25.72 2.72
C ALA A 81 -13.85 26.58 2.41
N ARG A 82 -14.39 26.47 1.20
CA ARG A 82 -15.67 27.10 0.80
C ARG A 82 -16.90 26.33 1.29
N GLY A 83 -16.72 25.17 1.93
CA GLY A 83 -17.81 24.33 2.43
C GLY A 83 -18.50 23.52 1.33
N GLU A 84 -17.84 23.31 0.19
CA GLU A 84 -18.38 22.56 -0.94
C GLU A 84 -18.20 21.03 -0.78
N GLY A 85 -17.39 20.61 0.19
CA GLY A 85 -17.23 19.19 0.53
C GLY A 85 -18.37 18.65 1.40
N ILE A 86 -18.41 17.32 1.51
CA ILE A 86 -19.31 16.60 2.42
C ILE A 86 -18.51 15.79 3.42
N SER A 87 -19.08 15.55 4.59
CA SER A 87 -18.46 14.65 5.55
C SER A 87 -18.44 13.21 5.03
N TRP A 88 -17.54 12.38 5.57
CA TRP A 88 -17.50 10.95 5.27
C TRP A 88 -18.83 10.27 5.62
N ASP A 89 -19.46 10.67 6.73
CA ASP A 89 -20.74 10.11 7.17
C ASP A 89 -21.88 10.48 6.21
N ASP A 90 -21.96 11.74 5.76
CA ASP A 90 -22.95 12.18 4.76
C ASP A 90 -22.78 11.44 3.43
N TYR A 91 -21.53 11.23 3.00
CA TYR A 91 -21.24 10.44 1.81
C TYR A 91 -21.76 9.01 1.95
N GLN A 92 -21.50 8.35 3.08
CA GLN A 92 -21.97 6.98 3.32
C GLN A 92 -23.50 6.89 3.34
N GLU A 93 -24.19 7.87 3.93
CA GLU A 93 -25.65 7.91 3.97
C GLU A 93 -26.26 8.08 2.56
N ARG A 94 -25.71 8.99 1.75
CA ARG A 94 -26.12 9.16 0.34
C ARG A 94 -25.90 7.88 -0.47
N ARG A 95 -24.76 7.22 -0.27
CA ARG A 95 -24.44 5.96 -0.98
C ARG A 95 -25.39 4.82 -0.61
N ARG A 96 -25.89 4.78 0.63
CA ARG A 96 -26.87 3.77 1.08
C ARG A 96 -28.26 4.02 0.50
N THR A 97 -28.69 5.27 0.44
CA THR A 97 -30.03 5.68 -0.01
C THR A 97 -30.18 5.71 -1.53
N ALA A 98 -29.07 5.74 -2.29
CA ALA A 98 -29.06 5.65 -3.75
C ALA A 98 -29.12 4.21 -4.32
N ARG A 99 -29.21 3.19 -3.47
CA ARG A 99 -29.39 1.77 -3.84
C ARG A 99 -30.82 1.31 -3.60
#